data_AF-A0A534TMH4-F1
#
_entry.id   AF-A0A534TMH4-F1
#
_cell.length_a   1.000
_cell.length_b   1.000
_cell.length_c   1.000
_cell.angle_alpha   90.00
_cell.angle_beta   90.00
_cell.angle_gamma   90.00
#
_symmetry.space_group_name_H-M   'P 1'
#
loop_
_entity.id
_entity.type
_entity.pdbx_description
1 polymer ?
#
loop_
_entity_poly.entity_id
_entity_poly.type
_entity_poly.pdbx_seq_one_letter_code
_entity_poly.pdbx_strand_id
1 'polypeptide(L)'
;MQRFVLWTFVLGAACAGSPALDNGSAPQAATEARISLTIAGPGAVFVPALHSSCHGNCSFTAAPGTSVHLEVSGDLQAGFAGWSGACVGNGGCDVVAGDDLAIGATFYP
;
A
#
# COMPACT_ATOMS: atom_id res chain seq x y z
N MET A 1 -47.20 6.86 57.02
CA MET A 1 -47.85 7.90 56.20
C MET A 1 -46.72 8.83 55.79
N GLN A 2 -46.21 8.91 54.57
CA GLN A 2 -46.88 8.98 53.29
C GLN A 2 -45.92 8.53 52.18
N ARG A 3 -46.45 7.71 51.27
CA ARG A 3 -45.86 7.24 50.02
C ARG A 3 -45.89 8.41 49.03
N PHE A 4 -44.86 8.69 48.24
CA PHE A 4 -44.94 9.30 46.89
C PHE A 4 -43.57 9.13 46.21
N VAL A 5 -43.44 8.19 45.26
CA VAL A 5 -43.39 8.44 43.81
C VAL A 5 -41.98 8.87 43.37
N LEU A 6 -41.15 7.94 42.87
CA LEU A 6 -41.03 7.59 41.44
C LEU A 6 -40.71 8.82 40.57
N TRP A 7 -39.49 8.86 40.01
CA TRP A 7 -39.22 8.89 38.57
C TRP A 7 -38.03 9.77 38.13
N THR A 8 -37.30 9.18 37.18
CA THR A 8 -36.52 9.82 36.12
C THR A 8 -35.26 10.58 36.51
N PHE A 9 -34.17 9.81 36.60
CA PHE A 9 -32.88 10.24 36.06
C PHE A 9 -33.09 10.70 34.60
N VAL A 10 -33.19 12.01 34.40
CA VAL A 10 -33.10 12.60 33.07
C VAL A 10 -31.61 12.62 32.72
N LEU A 11 -31.17 11.61 31.96
CA LEU A 11 -29.94 11.72 31.17
C LEU A 11 -30.16 12.87 30.20
N GLY A 12 -29.46 13.98 30.44
CA GLY A 12 -29.43 15.13 29.55
C GLY A 12 -28.80 14.72 28.22
N ALA A 13 -29.65 14.58 27.22
CA ALA A 13 -29.27 14.52 25.82
C ALA A 13 -28.68 15.87 25.40
N ALA A 14 -27.37 15.90 25.14
CA ALA A 14 -26.77 16.92 24.30
C ALA A 14 -26.65 16.34 22.88
N CYS A 15 -27.55 16.75 22.01
CA CYS A 15 -27.47 16.51 20.57
C CYS A 15 -26.72 17.69 19.93
N ALA A 16 -25.55 17.44 19.33
CA ALA A 16 -25.00 18.25 18.25
C ALA A 16 -24.15 17.34 17.35
N GLY A 17 -24.32 17.48 16.03
CA GLY A 17 -23.96 16.53 14.95
C GLY A 17 -22.48 16.13 14.85
N SER A 18 -22.03 15.24 13.97
CA SER A 18 -22.51 14.65 12.72
C SER A 18 -21.59 13.44 12.42
N PRO A 19 -21.93 12.50 11.51
CA PRO A 19 -21.18 11.27 11.30
C PRO A 19 -19.79 11.54 10.72
N ALA A 20 -18.73 11.05 11.38
CA ALA A 20 -17.48 10.79 10.69
C ALA A 20 -17.64 9.47 9.90
N LEU A 21 -18.30 9.57 8.74
CA LEU A 21 -17.80 8.84 7.60
C LEU A 21 -16.59 9.65 7.15
N ASP A 22 -15.37 9.25 7.55
CA ASP A 22 -14.16 9.72 6.91
C ASP A 22 -14.14 9.17 5.48
N ASN A 23 -14.89 9.87 4.62
CA ASN A 23 -14.83 9.67 3.19
C ASN A 23 -13.53 10.30 2.68
N GLY A 24 -12.59 9.46 2.31
CA GLY A 24 -11.40 9.83 1.57
C GLY A 24 -10.16 9.73 2.43
N SER A 25 -9.44 8.63 2.22
CA SER A 25 -7.99 8.60 2.20
C SER A 25 -7.44 10.01 2.01
N ALA A 26 -6.84 10.59 3.05
CA ALA A 26 -5.99 11.74 2.82
C ALA A 26 -5.02 11.32 1.71
N PRO A 27 -4.93 12.01 0.55
CA PRO A 27 -3.67 11.99 -0.16
C PRO A 27 -2.72 12.67 0.83
N GLN A 28 -2.04 11.84 1.61
CA GLN A 28 -0.97 12.30 2.45
C GLN A 28 -0.10 13.09 1.48
N ALA A 29 0.12 14.37 1.80
CA ALA A 29 1.19 15.16 1.18
C ALA A 29 2.49 14.47 1.62
N ALA A 30 2.74 13.32 1.03
CA ALA A 30 3.80 12.43 1.37
C ALA A 30 4.98 13.04 0.64
N THR A 31 5.88 13.63 1.41
CA THR A 31 7.21 14.00 0.93
C THR A 31 8.02 12.77 0.50
N GLU A 32 7.40 11.58 0.47
CA GLU A 32 7.96 10.28 0.15
C GLU A 32 6.88 9.42 -0.52
N ALA A 33 7.15 8.89 -1.70
CA ALA A 33 6.25 8.02 -2.43
C ALA A 33 6.31 6.59 -1.88
N ARG A 34 5.17 5.94 -1.65
CA ARG A 34 5.14 4.52 -1.31
C ARG A 34 5.15 3.67 -2.58
N ILE A 35 6.15 2.82 -2.72
CA ILE A 35 6.20 1.79 -3.74
C ILE A 35 5.75 0.47 -3.13
N SER A 36 4.69 -0.10 -3.68
CA SER A 36 4.19 -1.43 -3.35
C SER A 36 4.51 -2.39 -4.49
N LEU A 37 5.16 -3.49 -4.15
CA LEU A 37 5.60 -4.51 -5.09
C LEU A 37 4.90 -5.82 -4.77
N THR A 38 4.03 -6.29 -5.65
CA THR A 38 3.28 -7.54 -5.49
C THR A 38 3.86 -8.61 -6.38
N ILE A 39 4.43 -9.66 -5.80
CA ILE A 39 5.01 -10.78 -6.54
C ILE A 39 4.05 -11.96 -6.51
N ALA A 40 3.67 -12.45 -7.69
CA ALA A 40 2.85 -13.63 -7.88
C ALA A 40 3.70 -14.76 -8.48
N GLY A 41 3.77 -15.90 -7.81
CA GLY A 41 4.57 -17.06 -8.23
C GLY A 41 5.90 -17.20 -7.47
N PRO A 42 6.71 -18.22 -7.80
CA PRO A 42 7.91 -18.58 -7.05
C PRO A 42 9.15 -17.71 -7.35
N GLY A 43 8.97 -16.55 -7.98
CA GLY A 43 10.06 -15.66 -8.37
C GLY A 43 10.47 -14.66 -7.30
N ALA A 44 11.57 -13.95 -7.58
CA ALA A 44 12.07 -12.87 -6.75
C ALA A 44 12.36 -11.61 -7.58
N VAL A 45 12.30 -10.46 -6.94
CA VAL A 45 12.66 -9.17 -7.54
C VAL A 45 13.74 -8.54 -6.69
N PHE A 46 14.88 -8.24 -7.31
CA PHE A 46 15.94 -7.47 -6.70
C PHE A 46 15.63 -5.97 -6.78
N VAL A 47 15.76 -5.30 -5.65
CA VAL A 47 15.54 -3.86 -5.52
C VAL A 47 16.87 -3.20 -5.18
N PRO A 48 17.64 -2.72 -6.18
CA PRO A 48 18.89 -1.99 -6.00
C PRO A 48 18.83 -0.87 -4.96
N ALA A 49 17.71 -0.14 -4.92
CA ALA A 49 17.50 0.95 -3.96
C ALA A 49 17.53 0.49 -2.49
N LEU A 50 17.14 -0.76 -2.22
CA LEU A 50 17.18 -1.38 -0.90
C LEU A 50 18.34 -2.37 -0.76
N HIS A 51 19.11 -2.58 -1.84
CA HIS A 51 20.15 -3.60 -1.95
C HIS A 51 19.68 -4.96 -1.38
N SER A 52 18.43 -5.30 -1.68
CA SER A 52 17.71 -6.44 -1.12
C SER A 52 16.74 -7.03 -2.14
N SER A 53 16.46 -8.34 -2.04
CA SER A 53 15.53 -9.06 -2.90
C SER A 53 14.21 -9.34 -2.20
N CYS A 54 13.11 -9.02 -2.86
CA CYS A 54 11.77 -9.41 -2.44
C CYS A 54 11.42 -10.77 -3.04
N HIS A 55 11.10 -11.75 -2.20
CA HIS A 55 10.59 -13.07 -2.60
C HIS A 55 9.05 -13.16 -2.50
N GLY A 56 8.37 -12.03 -2.38
CA GLY A 56 6.94 -11.91 -2.16
C GLY A 56 6.50 -10.46 -2.19
N ASN A 57 5.28 -10.18 -1.71
CA ASN A 57 4.80 -8.80 -1.64
C ASN A 57 5.63 -7.98 -0.65
N CYS A 58 6.26 -6.91 -1.12
CA CYS A 58 7.05 -5.99 -0.31
C CYS A 58 6.62 -4.55 -0.58
N SER A 59 6.85 -3.66 0.38
CA SER A 59 6.55 -2.24 0.21
C SER A 59 7.65 -1.41 0.87
N PHE A 60 8.04 -0.33 0.20
CA PHE A 60 9.04 0.60 0.68
C PHE A 60 8.67 2.02 0.28
N THR A 61 9.34 2.99 0.86
CA THR A 61 9.14 4.41 0.57
C THR A 61 10.41 4.97 -0.07
N ALA A 62 10.25 5.89 -1.00
CA ALA A 62 11.35 6.58 -1.66
C ALA A 62 11.03 8.07 -1.82
N ALA A 63 12.05 8.91 -1.71
CA ALA A 63 11.87 10.34 -1.90
C ALA A 63 11.38 10.66 -3.33
N PRO A 64 10.51 11.65 -3.51
CA PRO A 64 10.02 12.04 -4.82
C PRO A 64 11.19 12.50 -5.71
N GLY A 65 11.16 12.12 -6.98
CA GLY A 65 12.25 12.30 -7.93
C GLY A 65 13.33 11.22 -7.88
N THR A 66 13.24 10.23 -6.98
CA THR A 66 14.18 9.10 -6.96
C THR A 66 13.84 8.11 -8.07
N SER A 67 14.81 7.80 -8.92
CA SER A 67 14.70 6.71 -9.89
C SER A 67 14.88 5.37 -9.20
N VAL A 68 13.84 4.54 -9.23
CA VAL A 68 13.85 3.18 -8.72
C VAL A 68 13.92 2.25 -9.93
N HIS A 69 15.04 1.55 -10.05
CA HIS A 69 15.19 0.43 -10.97
C HIS A 69 14.83 -0.85 -10.21
N LEU A 70 13.99 -1.71 -10.79
CA LEU A 70 13.71 -3.04 -10.27
C LEU A 70 14.15 -4.09 -11.28
N GLU A 71 14.88 -5.07 -10.79
CA GLU A 71 15.44 -6.16 -11.58
C GLU A 71 14.77 -7.46 -11.16
N VAL A 72 14.40 -8.26 -12.16
CA VAL A 72 13.92 -9.61 -11.88
C VAL A 72 15.11 -10.43 -11.38
N SER A 73 15.08 -10.84 -10.11
CA SER A 73 16.00 -11.83 -9.60
C SER A 73 15.42 -13.18 -10.00
N GLY A 74 15.67 -13.57 -11.25
CA GLY A 74 15.23 -14.85 -11.79
C GLY A 74 15.92 -15.99 -11.06
N ASP A 75 15.30 -16.46 -9.97
CA ASP A 75 15.58 -17.78 -9.44
C ASP A 75 15.35 -18.77 -10.60
N LEU A 76 16.38 -19.57 -10.93
CA LEU A 76 16.53 -20.34 -12.17
C LEU A 76 15.42 -21.39 -12.46
N GLN A 77 14.40 -21.44 -11.61
CA GLN A 77 13.27 -22.37 -11.68
C GLN A 77 11.94 -21.69 -12.02
N ALA A 78 11.88 -20.35 -12.10
CA ALA A 78 10.65 -19.62 -12.40
C ALA A 78 10.82 -18.72 -13.64
N GLY A 79 9.85 -18.75 -14.55
CA GLY A 79 9.85 -17.85 -15.70
C GLY A 79 9.09 -16.56 -15.41
N PHE A 80 9.63 -15.43 -15.88
CA PHE A 80 9.04 -14.12 -15.68
C PHE A 80 7.95 -13.82 -16.72
N ALA A 81 6.71 -13.69 -16.27
CA ALA A 81 5.55 -13.40 -17.13
C ALA A 81 5.47 -11.94 -17.54
N GLY A 82 5.91 -11.03 -16.66
CA GLY A 82 5.89 -9.60 -16.91
C GLY A 82 5.53 -8.76 -15.68
N TRP A 83 5.75 -7.46 -15.84
CA TRP A 83 5.35 -6.39 -14.93
C TRP A 83 3.93 -5.90 -15.23
N SER A 84 3.28 -5.38 -14.19
CA SER A 84 1.95 -4.77 -14.23
C SER A 84 1.86 -3.57 -13.28
N GLY A 85 0.85 -2.72 -13.46
CA GLY A 85 0.63 -1.52 -12.65
C GLY A 85 1.44 -0.33 -13.14
N ALA A 86 2.26 0.27 -12.28
CA ALA A 86 3.12 1.40 -12.60
C ALA A 86 4.26 1.06 -13.59
N CYS A 87 4.47 -0.23 -13.83
CA CYS A 87 5.48 -0.73 -14.74
C CYS A 87 4.89 -1.85 -15.58
N VAL A 88 5.12 -1.83 -16.89
CA VAL A 88 4.48 -2.78 -17.81
C VAL A 88 5.51 -3.32 -18.79
N GLY A 89 5.48 -4.64 -19.02
CA GLY A 89 6.33 -5.34 -19.98
C GLY A 89 7.24 -6.37 -19.32
N ASN A 90 8.21 -6.88 -20.07
CA ASN A 90 9.07 -8.00 -19.64
C ASN A 90 10.53 -7.59 -19.40
N GLY A 91 10.86 -6.31 -19.57
CA GLY A 91 12.21 -5.77 -19.41
C GLY A 91 12.53 -5.34 -17.98
N GLY A 92 13.60 -4.55 -17.82
CA GLY A 92 13.87 -3.85 -16.56
C GLY A 92 12.75 -2.86 -16.24
N CYS A 93 12.47 -2.70 -14.94
CA CYS A 93 11.41 -1.83 -14.51
C CYS A 93 11.97 -0.54 -13.91
N ASP A 94 11.93 0.54 -14.68
CA ASP A 94 12.39 1.87 -14.27
C ASP A 94 11.19 2.75 -13.96
N VAL A 95 11.02 3.11 -12.68
CA VAL A 95 9.97 4.04 -12.25
C VAL A 95 10.59 5.20 -11.49
N VAL A 96 10.01 6.38 -11.63
CA VAL A 96 10.36 7.53 -10.80
C VAL A 96 9.36 7.60 -9.66
N ALA A 97 9.85 7.53 -8.43
CA ALA A 97 9.07 7.77 -7.24
C ALA A 97 8.51 9.20 -7.32
N GLY A 98 7.21 9.37 -7.58
CA GLY A 98 6.55 10.67 -7.70
C GLY A 98 5.32 10.72 -6.81
N ASP A 99 4.48 9.72 -6.97
CA ASP A 99 3.31 9.42 -6.15
C ASP A 99 3.36 7.95 -5.68
N ASP A 100 2.36 7.51 -4.92
CA ASP A 100 2.25 6.11 -4.53
C ASP A 100 2.13 5.20 -5.76
N LEU A 101 3.08 4.26 -5.90
CA LEU A 101 3.20 3.37 -7.04
C LEU A 101 2.87 1.94 -6.63
N ALA A 102 2.10 1.26 -7.47
CA ALA A 102 1.81 -0.16 -7.33
C ALA A 102 2.37 -0.92 -8.53
N ILE A 103 3.30 -1.85 -8.27
CA ILE A 103 3.98 -2.64 -9.29
C ILE A 103 3.69 -4.11 -9.00
N GLY A 104 3.18 -4.82 -10.00
CA GLY A 104 2.97 -6.27 -9.91
C GLY A 104 4.00 -7.01 -10.76
N ALA A 105 4.64 -8.04 -10.22
CA ALA A 105 5.54 -8.93 -10.92
C ALA A 105 4.92 -10.33 -10.93
N THR A 106 4.70 -10.90 -12.12
CA THR A 106 4.11 -12.24 -12.24
C THR A 106 5.14 -13.23 -12.75
N PHE A 107 5.19 -14.40 -12.12
CA PHE A 107 6.08 -15.51 -12.42
C PHE A 107 5.26 -16.79 -12.59
N TYR A 108 5.65 -17.60 -13.56
CA TYR A 108 5.11 -18.95 -13.77
C TYR A 108 6.14 -20.01 -13.32
N PRO A 109 5.66 -21.18 -12.87
CA PRO A 109 6.51 -22.32 -12.52
C PRO A 109 7.25 -22.89 -13.74
#